data_AF-A0A534LWZ5-F1
#
_entry.id   AF-A0A534LWZ5-F1
#
_cell.length_a   1.000
_cell.length_b   1.000
_cell.length_c   1.000
_cell.angle_alpha   90.00
_cell.angle_beta   90.00
_cell.angle_gamma   90.00
#
_symmetry.space_group_name_H-M   'P 1'
#
loop_
_entity.id
_entity.type
_entity.pdbx_description
1 polymer ?
#
loop_
_entity_poly.entity_id
_entity_poly.type
_entity_poly.pdbx_seq_one_letter_code
_entity_poly.pdbx_strand_id
1 'polypeptide(L)'
;MIPPNAAPPKTIVITYPGAEEKIRKQYVYQTYLSPHEHDRMSLVPGNRLVVKFKDEVVGEGQAILVEKTTLERLSDYDAMSAGYENKGAQEKHVLQTVLSGVRKPEKSEFWKVLFRWL
;
A
#
# COMPACT_ATOMS: atom_id res chain seq x y z
N MET A 1 9.33 -0.56 26.86
CA MET A 1 10.65 -1.15 26.55
C MET A 1 10.50 -1.91 25.23
N ILE A 2 11.17 -1.49 24.16
CA ILE A 2 11.14 -2.21 22.88
C ILE A 2 12.03 -3.45 23.06
N PRO A 3 11.56 -4.68 22.78
CA PRO A 3 12.41 -5.86 22.85
C PRO A 3 13.64 -5.63 21.95
N PRO A 4 14.86 -5.95 22.39
CA PRO A 4 16.09 -5.68 21.64
C PRO A 4 16.14 -6.32 20.24
N ASN A 5 15.20 -7.22 19.92
CA ASN A 5 15.07 -7.89 18.61
C ASN A 5 13.87 -7.39 17.77
N ALA A 6 13.19 -6.31 18.15
CA ALA A 6 12.10 -5.79 17.34
C ALA A 6 12.67 -5.20 16.04
N ALA A 7 12.34 -5.81 14.90
CA ALA A 7 12.72 -5.28 13.60
C ALA A 7 12.25 -3.82 13.45
N PRO A 8 13.06 -2.94 12.85
CA PRO A 8 12.67 -1.55 12.65
C PRO A 8 11.40 -1.48 11.79
N PRO A 9 10.50 -0.48 12.02
CA PRO A 9 9.33 -0.29 11.19
C PRO A 9 9.70 -0.18 9.70
N LYS A 10 8.89 -0.80 8.84
CA LYS A 10 9.00 -0.65 7.39
C LYS A 10 8.29 0.63 6.96
N THR A 11 8.69 1.25 5.86
CA THR A 11 8.07 2.50 5.41
C THR A 11 7.17 2.25 4.21
N ILE A 12 5.91 2.68 4.31
CA ILE A 12 4.98 2.72 3.19
C ILE A 12 4.75 4.18 2.80
N VAL A 13 4.86 4.47 1.51
CA VAL A 13 4.62 5.80 0.96
C VAL A 13 3.37 5.77 0.10
N ILE A 14 2.42 6.65 0.40
CA ILE A 14 1.18 6.82 -0.36
C ILE A 14 1.25 8.15 -1.10
N THR A 15 1.15 8.11 -2.42
CA THR A 15 1.34 9.27 -3.29
C THR A 15 0.06 9.75 -3.96
N TYR A 16 -0.99 8.92 -3.96
CA TYR A 16 -2.24 9.24 -4.62
C TYR A 16 -2.98 10.37 -3.87
N PRO A 17 -3.23 11.55 -4.49
CA PRO A 17 -3.77 12.70 -3.77
C PRO A 17 -5.13 12.47 -3.09
N GLY A 18 -6.04 11.73 -3.74
CA GLY A 18 -7.37 11.44 -3.19
C GLY A 18 -7.35 10.57 -1.92
N ALA A 19 -6.21 9.94 -1.61
CA ALA A 19 -6.03 9.15 -0.40
C ALA A 19 -5.96 9.97 0.89
N GLU A 20 -5.57 11.26 0.82
CA GLU A 20 -5.12 12.03 2.00
C GLU A 20 -6.17 12.12 3.11
N GLU A 21 -7.42 12.34 2.74
CA GLU A 21 -8.48 12.43 3.74
C GLU A 21 -8.75 11.06 4.38
N LYS A 22 -8.78 10.00 3.58
CA LYS A 22 -9.09 8.65 4.09
C LYS A 22 -7.95 8.10 4.94
N ILE A 23 -6.69 8.24 4.50
CA ILE A 23 -5.55 7.75 5.27
C ILE A 23 -5.52 8.36 6.68
N ARG A 24 -5.84 9.66 6.83
CA ARG A 24 -5.84 10.33 8.13
C ARG A 24 -7.05 10.03 9.01
N LYS A 25 -8.16 9.53 8.44
CA LYS A 25 -9.44 9.34 9.16
C LYS A 25 -9.85 7.87 9.35
N GLN A 26 -9.38 6.96 8.50
CA GLN A 26 -9.80 5.56 8.51
C GLN A 26 -8.90 4.71 9.41
N TYR A 27 -9.51 3.84 10.22
CA TYR A 27 -8.75 2.95 11.12
C TYR A 27 -7.96 1.86 10.37
N VAL A 28 -8.46 1.43 9.21
CA VAL A 28 -7.86 0.43 8.31
C VAL A 28 -7.73 1.05 6.92
N TYR A 29 -6.60 0.83 6.27
CA TYR A 29 -6.32 1.40 4.97
C TYR A 29 -5.57 0.43 4.06
N GLN A 30 -5.76 0.60 2.76
CA GLN A 30 -5.19 -0.26 1.72
C GLN A 30 -4.28 0.51 0.77
N THR A 31 -3.16 -0.09 0.40
CA THR A 31 -2.21 0.48 -0.55
C THR A 31 -1.54 -0.63 -1.37
N TYR A 32 -0.71 -0.22 -2.33
CA TYR A 32 -0.07 -1.10 -3.31
C TYR A 32 1.43 -0.87 -3.36
N LEU A 33 2.17 -1.95 -3.58
CA LEU A 33 3.62 -1.92 -3.74
C LEU A 33 4.01 -2.66 -5.01
N SER A 34 5.03 -2.15 -5.69
CA SER A 34 5.70 -2.89 -6.76
C SER A 34 6.39 -4.13 -6.18
N PRO A 35 6.67 -5.16 -6.99
CA PRO A 35 7.49 -6.29 -6.56
C PRO A 35 8.84 -5.85 -5.96
N HIS A 36 9.48 -4.84 -6.56
CA HIS A 36 10.77 -4.34 -6.09
C HIS A 36 10.69 -3.69 -4.69
N GLU A 37 9.68 -2.84 -4.46
CA GLU A 37 9.46 -2.20 -3.16
C GLU A 37 9.18 -3.25 -2.07
N HIS A 38 8.29 -4.20 -2.38
CA HIS A 38 7.96 -5.27 -1.46
C HIS A 38 9.18 -6.12 -1.11
N ASP A 39 9.93 -6.59 -2.10
CA ASP A 39 11.06 -7.51 -1.90
C ASP A 39 12.19 -6.84 -1.10
N ARG A 40 12.47 -5.56 -1.38
CA ARG A 40 13.44 -4.75 -0.61
C ARG A 40 13.06 -4.65 0.86
N MET A 41 11.77 -4.52 1.17
CA MET A 41 11.28 -4.45 2.54
C MET A 41 11.13 -5.83 3.18
N SER A 42 10.92 -6.87 2.38
CA SER A 42 10.46 -8.19 2.83
C SER A 42 9.23 -8.06 3.74
N LEU A 43 8.25 -7.28 3.29
CA LEU A 43 7.08 -6.93 4.08
C LEU A 43 6.18 -8.15 4.28
N VAL A 44 5.80 -8.43 5.52
CA VAL A 44 4.90 -9.52 5.89
C VAL A 44 3.84 -9.04 6.87
N PRO A 45 2.70 -9.75 6.99
CA PRO A 45 1.72 -9.48 8.04
C PRO A 45 2.37 -9.42 9.43
N GLY A 46 1.93 -8.47 10.25
CA GLY A 46 2.46 -8.22 11.59
C GLY A 46 3.62 -7.22 11.65
N ASN A 47 4.27 -6.90 10.53
CA ASN A 47 5.30 -5.85 10.52
C ASN A 47 4.72 -4.49 10.92
N ARG A 48 5.47 -3.77 11.76
CA ARG A 48 5.20 -2.35 12.05
C ARG A 48 5.54 -1.50 10.84
N LEU A 49 4.75 -0.45 10.65
CA LEU A 49 4.82 0.44 9.52
C LEU A 49 4.99 1.88 10.02
N VAL A 50 5.86 2.64 9.37
CA VAL A 50 5.79 4.10 9.32
C VAL A 50 5.07 4.45 8.03
N VAL A 51 3.94 5.14 8.14
CA VAL A 51 3.10 5.48 7.01
C VAL A 51 3.37 6.93 6.63
N LYS A 52 3.71 7.16 5.37
CA LYS A 52 3.93 8.48 4.80
C LYS A 52 2.88 8.81 3.75
N PHE A 53 2.40 10.05 3.77
CA PHE A 53 1.72 10.63 2.63
C PHE A 53 2.71 11.56 1.94
N LYS A 54 3.15 11.18 0.73
CA LYS A 54 4.31 11.78 0.05
C LYS A 54 5.52 11.79 1.02
N ASP A 55 5.99 12.96 1.42
CA ASP A 55 7.15 13.12 2.29
C ASP A 55 6.80 13.22 3.78
N GLU A 56 5.53 13.48 4.12
CA GLU A 56 5.06 13.68 5.49
C GLU A 56 4.78 12.35 6.17
N VAL A 57 5.29 12.16 7.39
CA VAL A 57 4.89 11.03 8.24
C VAL A 57 3.51 11.32 8.81
N VAL A 58 2.53 10.48 8.45
CA VAL A 58 1.14 10.62 8.91
C VAL A 58 0.84 9.76 10.13
N GLY A 59 1.66 8.76 10.42
CA GLY A 59 1.58 7.98 11.64
C GLY A 59 2.24 6.61 11.54
N GLU A 60 1.93 5.75 12.51
CA GLU A 60 2.43 4.37 12.57
C GLU A 60 1.29 3.36 12.48
N GLY A 61 1.56 2.23 11.82
CA GLY A 61 0.58 1.17 11.65
C GLY A 61 1.17 -0.22 11.74
N GLN A 62 0.34 -1.20 11.44
CA GLN A 62 0.73 -2.60 11.36
C GLN A 62 0.10 -3.23 10.11
N ALA A 63 0.92 -3.91 9.31
CA ALA A 63 0.44 -4.70 8.17
C ALA A 63 -0.44 -5.85 8.69
N ILE A 64 -1.65 -5.96 8.13
CA ILE A 64 -2.61 -7.03 8.45
C ILE A 64 -2.61 -8.07 7.34
N LEU A 65 -2.63 -7.62 6.08
CA LEU A 65 -2.63 -8.47 4.89
C LEU A 65 -1.56 -7.98 3.93
N VAL A 66 -0.80 -8.92 3.38
CA VAL A 66 0.17 -8.66 2.31
C VAL A 66 0.00 -9.80 1.31
N GLU A 67 -0.62 -9.50 0.17
CA GLU A 67 -0.95 -10.52 -0.84
C GLU A 67 -0.60 -10.06 -2.25
N LYS A 68 -0.31 -11.02 -3.12
CA LYS A 68 -0.12 -10.75 -4.55
C LYS A 68 -1.48 -10.57 -5.23
N THR A 69 -1.54 -9.62 -6.16
CA THR A 69 -2.72 -9.35 -6.98
C THR A 69 -2.32 -8.96 -8.40
N THR A 70 -3.30 -8.79 -9.27
CA THR A 70 -3.18 -8.32 -10.65
C THR A 70 -4.22 -7.23 -10.92
N LEU A 71 -4.09 -6.49 -12.03
CA LEU A 71 -5.05 -5.45 -12.40
C LEU A 71 -6.47 -6.01 -12.55
N GLU A 72 -6.61 -7.18 -13.17
CA GLU A 72 -7.90 -7.87 -13.35
C GLU A 72 -8.61 -8.17 -12.02
N ARG A 73 -7.84 -8.45 -10.96
CA ARG A 73 -8.34 -8.80 -9.63
C ARG A 73 -8.71 -7.59 -8.77
N LEU A 74 -8.42 -6.36 -9.22
CA LEU A 74 -8.86 -5.17 -8.50
C LEU A 74 -10.38 -5.04 -8.56
N SER A 75 -11.00 -4.73 -7.43
CA SER A 75 -12.44 -4.53 -7.31
C SER A 75 -12.79 -3.08 -6.95
N ASP A 76 -14.05 -2.69 -7.10
CA ASP A 76 -14.52 -1.39 -6.61
C ASP A 76 -14.37 -1.25 -5.09
N TYR A 77 -14.44 -2.36 -4.35
CA TYR A 77 -14.17 -2.37 -2.92
C TYR A 77 -12.70 -2.06 -2.61
N ASP A 78 -11.77 -2.55 -3.44
CA ASP A 78 -10.35 -2.20 -3.33
C ASP A 78 -10.11 -0.72 -3.58
N ALA A 79 -10.76 -0.15 -4.60
CA ALA A 79 -10.71 1.27 -4.90
C ALA A 79 -11.20 2.11 -3.71
N MET A 80 -12.36 1.75 -3.16
CA MET A 80 -12.94 2.41 -1.99
C MET A 80 -12.01 2.34 -0.78
N SER A 81 -11.46 1.14 -0.49
CA SER A 81 -10.61 0.90 0.68
C SER A 81 -9.26 1.60 0.57
N ALA A 82 -8.74 1.75 -0.65
CA ALA A 82 -7.50 2.46 -0.95
C ALA A 82 -7.72 3.94 -1.33
N GLY A 83 -8.93 4.47 -1.10
CA GLY A 83 -9.22 5.90 -1.25
C GLY A 83 -9.31 6.46 -2.65
N TYR A 84 -9.42 5.62 -3.67
CA TYR A 84 -9.71 6.04 -5.05
C TYR A 84 -11.18 6.38 -5.24
N GLU A 85 -11.51 7.17 -6.27
CA GLU A 85 -12.89 7.48 -6.61
C GLU A 85 -13.63 6.26 -7.18
N ASN A 86 -12.93 5.42 -7.94
CA ASN A 86 -13.46 4.20 -8.55
C ASN A 86 -12.30 3.28 -8.99
N LYS A 87 -12.63 2.05 -9.42
CA LYS A 87 -11.68 1.07 -9.94
C LYS A 87 -10.83 1.61 -11.11
N GLY A 88 -11.41 2.40 -12.01
CA GLY A 88 -10.66 2.96 -13.14
C GLY A 88 -9.57 3.95 -12.72
N ALA A 89 -9.85 4.80 -11.73
CA ALA A 89 -8.85 5.73 -11.16
C ALA A 89 -7.72 4.96 -10.45
N GLN A 90 -8.08 3.91 -9.72
CA GLN A 90 -7.12 3.02 -9.07
C GLN A 90 -6.20 2.33 -10.09
N GLU A 91 -6.76 1.69 -11.12
CA GLU A 91 -5.99 1.01 -12.17
C GLU A 91 -5.03 1.98 -12.85
N LYS A 92 -5.51 3.17 -13.21
CA LYS A 92 -4.68 4.21 -13.83
C LYS A 92 -3.51 4.61 -12.94
N HIS A 93 -3.75 4.83 -11.65
CA HIS A 93 -2.69 5.22 -10.71
C HIS A 93 -1.68 4.08 -10.50
N VAL A 94 -2.14 2.83 -10.31
CA VAL A 94 -1.27 1.64 -10.19
C VAL A 94 -0.40 1.48 -11.43
N LEU A 95 -0.95 1.65 -12.62
CA LEU A 95 -0.20 1.61 -13.88
C LEU A 95 0.91 2.67 -13.95
N GLN A 96 0.62 3.89 -13.50
CA GLN A 96 1.55 5.02 -13.56
C GLN A 96 2.63 4.97 -12.48
N THR A 97 2.42 4.23 -11.39
CA THR A 97 3.29 4.22 -10.22
C THR A 97 3.86 2.82 -9.95
N VAL A 98 3.04 1.94 -9.38
CA VAL A 98 3.37 0.58 -8.93
C VAL A 98 3.89 -0.31 -10.06
N LEU A 99 3.30 -0.20 -11.25
CA LEU A 99 3.67 -0.98 -12.44
C LEU A 99 4.43 -0.14 -13.48
N SER A 100 4.95 1.02 -13.08
CA SER A 100 5.69 1.90 -13.99
C SER A 100 6.93 1.19 -14.53
N GLY A 101 7.15 1.29 -15.85
CA GLY A 101 8.28 0.65 -16.53
C GLY A 101 8.13 -0.86 -16.76
N VAL A 102 7.01 -1.48 -16.36
CA VAL A 102 6.74 -2.90 -16.63
C VAL A 102 6.28 -3.09 -18.08
N ARG A 103 6.85 -4.09 -18.77
CA ARG A 103 6.62 -4.30 -20.22
C ARG A 103 5.20 -4.80 -20.57
N LYS A 104 4.55 -5.55 -19.66
CA LYS A 104 3.21 -6.13 -19.81
C LYS A 104 2.42 -5.97 -18.50
N PRO A 105 2.07 -4.74 -18.12
CA PRO A 105 1.49 -4.46 -16.81
C PRO A 105 0.16 -5.19 -16.59
N GLU A 106 -0.61 -5.47 -17.64
CA GLU A 106 -1.88 -6.18 -17.60
C GLU A 106 -1.80 -7.62 -17.06
N LYS A 107 -0.65 -8.28 -17.17
CA LYS A 107 -0.41 -9.63 -16.64
C LYS A 107 0.53 -9.65 -15.44
N SER A 108 0.95 -8.48 -14.96
CA SER A 108 1.99 -8.39 -13.95
C SER A 108 1.41 -8.45 -12.54
N GLU A 109 2.07 -9.22 -11.69
CA GLU A 109 1.74 -9.27 -10.27
C GLU A 109 2.32 -8.05 -9.55
N PHE A 110 1.57 -7.54 -8.58
CA PHE A 110 2.01 -6.56 -7.61
C PHE A 110 1.40 -6.88 -6.25
N TRP A 111 1.78 -6.12 -5.23
CA TRP A 111 1.40 -6.42 -3.86
C TRP A 111 0.30 -5.49 -3.38
N LYS A 112 -0.74 -6.07 -2.80
CA LYS A 112 -1.80 -5.39 -2.06
C LYS A 112 -1.48 -5.49 -0.57
N VAL A 113 -1.49 -4.34 0.11
CA VAL A 113 -1.18 -4.23 1.53
C VAL A 113 -2.36 -3.60 2.25
N LEU A 114 -2.93 -4.33 3.20
CA LEU A 114 -3.90 -3.81 4.16
C LEU A 114 -3.20 -3.57 5.49
N PHE A 115 -3.39 -2.41 6.09
CA PHE A 115 -2.84 -2.08 7.40
C PHE A 115 -3.85 -1.37 8.27
N ARG A 116 -3.63 -1.38 9.58
CA ARG A 116 -4.35 -0.57 10.57
C ARG A 116 -3.41 0.37 11.30
N TRP A 117 -3.94 1.45 11.85
CA TRP A 117 -3.21 2.33 12.77
C TRP A 117 -2.94 1.64 14.11
N LEU A 118 -1.81 2.02 14.73
CA LEU A 118 -1.42 1.63 16.09
C LEU A 118 -1.70 2.74 17.10
#